data_AF-A0A8T6M8L0-F1
#
_entry.id   AF-A0A8T6M8L0-F1
#
_cell.length_a   1.000
_cell.length_b   1.000
_cell.length_c   1.000
_cell.angle_alpha   90.00
_cell.angle_beta   90.00
_cell.angle_gamma   90.00
#
_symmetry.space_group_name_H-M   'P 1'
#
loop_
_entity.id
_entity.type
_entity.pdbx_description
1 polymer ?
#
loop_
_entity_poly.entity_id
_entity_poly.type
_entity_poly.pdbx_seq_one_letter_code
_entity_poly.pdbx_strand_id
1 'polypeptide(L)'
;MKKILPILLWWLVLSILWGIFRLFDSTEIIFELIAKPIIWLGITALFLKIKVIPKDVLSDLKNFYLTKKPILKIVVLPIIAITFYFILINFRQLSFIQFKFTLSTIYLLISSIIINFSTAIVEETIYRGIMYIWLLRKTNEVIAFILVQVLFLLGHLPILLLTSNSVSDTLIRSFFILLLGSIHTGIFRLNKSLYSSILSHGVWNTLIAVLLLS
;
A
#
# COMPACT_ATOMS: atom_id res chain seq x y z
N MET A 1 -5.55 -23.70 -10.34
CA MET A 1 -6.26 -22.40 -10.56
C MET A 1 -7.57 -22.24 -9.78
N LYS A 2 -8.47 -23.24 -9.73
CA LYS A 2 -9.79 -23.13 -9.05
C LYS A 2 -9.74 -22.57 -7.61
N LYS A 3 -8.65 -22.80 -6.87
CA LYS A 3 -8.47 -22.33 -5.49
C LYS A 3 -8.13 -20.83 -5.35
N ILE A 4 -7.60 -20.18 -6.39
CA ILE A 4 -7.16 -18.77 -6.37
C ILE A 4 -8.21 -17.85 -7.02
N LEU A 5 -9.06 -18.40 -7.88
CA LEU A 5 -10.10 -17.65 -8.60
C LEU A 5 -10.97 -16.74 -7.69
N PRO A 6 -11.43 -17.17 -6.50
CA PRO A 6 -12.20 -16.29 -5.61
C PRO A 6 -11.41 -15.04 -5.16
N ILE A 7 -10.09 -15.18 -4.97
CA ILE A 7 -9.19 -14.09 -4.59
C ILE A 7 -9.10 -13.08 -5.72
N LEU A 8 -8.91 -13.56 -6.94
CA LEU A 8 -8.80 -12.72 -8.14
C LEU A 8 -10.10 -12.00 -8.44
N LEU A 9 -11.24 -12.67 -8.30
CA LEU A 9 -12.55 -12.04 -8.50
C LEU A 9 -12.83 -10.96 -7.45
N TRP A 10 -12.56 -11.25 -6.18
CA TRP A 10 -12.68 -10.25 -5.12
C TRP A 10 -11.79 -9.02 -5.38
N TRP A 11 -10.52 -9.24 -5.71
CA TRP A 11 -9.59 -8.16 -6.04
C TRP A 11 -10.03 -7.38 -7.28
N LEU A 12 -10.49 -8.07 -8.33
CA LEU A 12 -10.94 -7.42 -9.56
C LEU A 12 -12.14 -6.51 -9.30
N VAL A 13 -13.10 -6.95 -8.47
CA VAL A 13 -14.24 -6.11 -8.06
C VAL A 13 -13.76 -4.86 -7.33
N LEU A 14 -12.82 -4.98 -6.38
CA LEU A 14 -12.26 -3.83 -5.68
C LEU A 14 -11.57 -2.85 -6.64
N SER A 15 -10.73 -3.37 -7.54
CA SER A 15 -9.98 -2.56 -8.52
C SER A 15 -10.90 -1.85 -9.50
N ILE A 16 -11.97 -2.52 -9.99
CA ILE A 16 -12.96 -1.90 -10.89
C ILE A 16 -13.73 -0.80 -10.15
N LEU A 17 -14.24 -1.07 -8.95
CA LEU A 17 -15.01 -0.08 -8.19
C LEU A 17 -14.14 1.15 -7.85
N TRP A 18 -12.89 0.91 -7.43
CA TRP A 18 -11.94 1.98 -7.18
C TRP A 18 -11.60 2.78 -8.45
N GLY A 19 -11.36 2.09 -9.56
CA GLY A 19 -11.10 2.70 -10.87
C GLY A 19 -12.25 3.59 -11.35
N ILE A 20 -13.49 3.10 -11.28
CA ILE A 20 -14.69 3.87 -11.60
C ILE A 20 -14.79 5.09 -10.69
N PHE A 21 -14.56 4.92 -9.39
CA PHE A 21 -14.65 6.04 -8.45
C PHE A 21 -13.61 7.13 -8.76
N ARG A 22 -12.40 6.75 -9.19
CA ARG A 22 -11.36 7.71 -9.61
C ARG A 22 -11.69 8.49 -10.88
N LEU A 23 -12.74 8.13 -11.62
CA LEU A 23 -13.20 8.91 -12.77
C LEU A 23 -14.07 10.11 -12.38
N PHE A 24 -14.54 10.19 -11.13
CA PHE A 24 -15.24 11.38 -10.63
C PHE A 24 -14.24 12.51 -10.37
N ASP A 25 -14.62 13.77 -10.54
CA ASP A 25 -13.73 14.90 -10.23
C ASP A 25 -13.90 15.28 -8.75
N SER A 26 -13.19 14.57 -7.87
CA SER A 26 -13.21 14.80 -6.42
C SER A 26 -11.83 15.18 -5.89
N THR A 27 -11.78 15.79 -4.71
CA THR A 27 -10.51 16.14 -4.08
C THR A 27 -9.76 14.89 -3.61
N GLU A 28 -8.43 14.95 -3.59
CA GLU A 28 -7.59 13.84 -3.13
C GLU A 28 -7.90 13.44 -1.68
N ILE A 29 -8.31 14.41 -0.85
CA ILE A 29 -8.78 14.16 0.52
C ILE A 29 -10.00 13.24 0.51
N ILE A 30 -11.01 13.50 -0.32
CA ILE A 30 -12.21 12.66 -0.43
C ILE A 30 -11.82 11.27 -0.93
N PHE A 31 -10.95 11.21 -1.94
CA PHE A 31 -10.51 9.94 -2.49
C PHE A 31 -9.79 9.07 -1.47
N GLU A 32 -8.79 9.60 -0.80
CA GLU A 32 -7.88 8.80 0.01
C GLU A 32 -8.35 8.61 1.46
N LEU A 33 -9.10 9.57 2.03
CA LEU A 33 -9.59 9.48 3.42
C LEU A 33 -10.99 8.88 3.55
N ILE A 34 -11.82 8.96 2.50
CA ILE A 34 -13.22 8.55 2.59
C ILE A 34 -13.48 7.40 1.61
N ALA A 35 -13.34 7.66 0.31
CA ALA A 35 -13.74 6.71 -0.70
C ALA A 35 -12.88 5.44 -0.70
N LYS A 36 -11.55 5.56 -0.60
CA LYS A 36 -10.64 4.42 -0.58
C LYS A 36 -10.93 3.50 0.60
N PRO A 37 -11.02 3.96 1.87
CA PRO A 37 -11.45 3.10 2.98
C PRO A 37 -12.82 2.45 2.78
N ILE A 38 -13.83 3.19 2.32
CA ILE A 38 -15.18 2.66 2.12
C ILE A 38 -15.19 1.57 1.03
N ILE A 39 -14.58 1.85 -0.12
CA ILE A 39 -14.55 0.90 -1.24
C ILE A 39 -13.71 -0.31 -0.87
N TRP A 40 -12.47 -0.12 -0.42
CA TRP A 40 -11.58 -1.24 -0.17
C TRP A 40 -11.96 -2.01 1.09
N LEU A 41 -12.09 -1.37 2.25
CA LEU A 41 -12.39 -2.05 3.51
C LEU A 41 -13.88 -2.39 3.64
N GLY A 42 -14.78 -1.51 3.21
CA GLY A 42 -16.23 -1.75 3.29
C GLY A 42 -16.69 -2.89 2.39
N ILE A 43 -16.24 -2.94 1.13
CA ILE A 43 -16.56 -4.07 0.23
C ILE A 43 -15.88 -5.36 0.74
N THR A 44 -14.67 -5.26 1.28
CA THR A 44 -14.02 -6.42 1.93
C THR A 44 -14.82 -6.95 3.12
N ALA A 45 -15.39 -6.08 3.97
CA ALA A 45 -16.28 -6.46 5.06
C ALA A 45 -17.57 -7.14 4.54
N LEU A 46 -18.13 -6.66 3.42
CA LEU A 46 -19.25 -7.32 2.76
C LEU A 46 -18.86 -8.73 2.29
N PHE A 47 -17.72 -8.88 1.62
CA PHE A 47 -17.22 -10.17 1.13
C PHE A 47 -16.90 -11.17 2.25
N LEU A 48 -16.47 -10.68 3.42
CA LEU A 48 -16.37 -11.47 4.65
C LEU A 48 -17.76 -11.94 5.14
N LYS A 49 -18.76 -11.05 5.13
CA LYS A 49 -20.14 -11.35 5.57
C LYS A 49 -20.79 -12.43 4.70
N ILE A 50 -20.60 -12.36 3.38
CA ILE A 50 -21.11 -13.36 2.43
C ILE A 50 -20.18 -14.59 2.28
N LYS A 51 -19.16 -14.73 3.13
CA LYS A 51 -18.23 -15.87 3.20
C LYS A 51 -17.41 -16.13 1.93
N VAL A 52 -17.21 -15.11 1.08
CA VAL A 52 -16.27 -15.20 -0.05
C VAL A 52 -14.84 -15.22 0.47
N ILE A 53 -14.53 -14.35 1.43
CA ILE A 53 -13.25 -14.38 2.15
C ILE A 53 -13.39 -15.35 3.34
N PRO A 54 -12.55 -16.40 3.42
CA PRO A 54 -12.58 -17.35 4.52
C PRO A 54 -12.32 -16.67 5.88
N LYS A 55 -13.13 -16.99 6.90
CA LYS A 55 -13.03 -16.38 8.24
C LYS A 55 -11.67 -16.62 8.93
N ASP A 56 -11.02 -17.70 8.57
CA ASP A 56 -9.73 -18.09 9.10
C ASP A 56 -8.58 -17.20 8.57
N VAL A 57 -8.73 -16.56 7.41
CA VAL A 57 -7.82 -15.46 6.98
C VAL A 57 -7.86 -14.31 7.99
N LEU A 58 -9.05 -13.95 8.47
CA LEU A 58 -9.20 -12.89 9.48
C LEU A 58 -8.70 -13.34 10.85
N SER A 59 -8.90 -14.60 11.24
CA SER A 59 -8.31 -15.11 12.48
C SER A 59 -6.80 -15.09 12.43
N ASP A 60 -6.19 -15.46 11.30
CA ASP A 60 -4.74 -15.45 11.14
C ASP A 60 -4.20 -14.02 11.23
N LEU A 61 -4.83 -13.06 10.53
CA LEU A 61 -4.50 -11.64 10.62
C LEU A 61 -4.53 -11.13 12.07
N LYS A 62 -5.63 -11.40 12.79
CA LYS A 62 -5.81 -10.97 14.18
C LYS A 62 -4.81 -11.62 15.13
N ASN A 63 -4.63 -12.93 15.03
CA ASN A 63 -3.90 -13.72 16.02
C ASN A 63 -2.38 -13.67 15.81
N PHE A 64 -1.92 -13.50 14.57
CA PHE A 64 -0.49 -13.55 14.26
C PHE A 64 0.09 -12.19 13.90
N TYR A 65 -0.64 -11.36 13.14
CA TYR A 65 -0.08 -10.18 12.46
C TYR A 65 -0.52 -8.84 13.07
N LEU A 66 -1.61 -8.80 13.85
CA LEU A 66 -2.05 -7.62 14.62
C LEU A 66 -1.61 -7.66 16.09
N THR A 67 -0.71 -8.59 16.45
CA THR A 67 -0.17 -8.70 17.80
C THR A 67 0.78 -7.53 18.11
N LYS A 68 0.74 -7.02 19.35
CA LYS A 68 1.70 -6.01 19.81
C LYS A 68 3.12 -6.59 19.70
N LYS A 69 3.98 -5.93 18.94
CA LYS A 69 5.41 -6.26 18.84
C LYS A 69 6.24 -5.16 19.52
N PRO A 70 7.48 -5.46 19.95
CA PRO A 70 8.39 -4.43 20.44
C PRO A 70 8.57 -3.32 19.41
N ILE A 71 8.47 -2.06 19.84
CA ILE A 71 8.55 -0.89 18.96
C ILE A 71 9.82 -0.89 18.10
N LEU A 72 10.93 -1.37 18.64
CA LEU A 72 12.20 -1.47 17.93
C LEU A 72 12.10 -2.35 16.67
N LYS A 73 11.39 -3.48 16.73
CA LYS A 73 11.16 -4.33 15.55
C LYS A 73 10.21 -3.68 14.55
N ILE A 74 9.27 -2.90 15.06
CA ILE A 74 8.33 -2.15 14.23
C ILE A 74 9.03 -1.02 13.48
N VAL A 75 10.07 -0.42 14.05
CA VAL A 75 10.69 0.81 13.52
C VAL A 75 11.99 0.55 12.75
N VAL A 76 12.84 -0.39 13.17
CA VAL A 76 14.18 -0.59 12.57
C VAL A 76 14.11 -1.02 11.10
N LEU A 77 13.28 -2.02 10.77
CA LEU A 77 13.17 -2.49 9.38
C LEU A 77 12.59 -1.43 8.44
N PRO A 78 11.54 -0.68 8.81
CA PRO A 78 11.11 0.48 8.03
C PRO A 78 12.21 1.52 7.82
N ILE A 79 13.00 1.85 8.85
CA ILE A 79 14.12 2.80 8.69
C ILE A 79 15.13 2.27 7.68
N ILE A 80 15.53 0.99 7.78
CA ILE A 80 16.48 0.38 6.83
C ILE A 80 15.93 0.42 5.40
N ALA A 81 14.64 0.08 5.22
CA ALA A 81 13.98 0.15 3.92
C ALA A 81 13.97 1.57 3.35
N ILE A 82 13.59 2.55 4.16
CA ILE A 82 13.58 3.98 3.80
C ILE A 82 14.98 4.43 3.38
N THR A 83 16.01 4.12 4.16
CA THR A 83 17.40 4.44 3.83
C THR A 83 17.83 3.80 2.52
N PHE A 84 17.48 2.53 2.29
CA PHE A 84 17.77 1.83 1.04
C PHE A 84 17.12 2.50 -0.16
N TYR A 85 15.88 2.96 -0.04
CA TYR A 85 15.23 3.71 -1.13
C TYR A 85 15.92 5.04 -1.44
N PHE A 86 16.35 5.78 -0.41
CA PHE A 86 17.08 7.02 -0.61
C PHE A 86 18.40 6.81 -1.36
N ILE A 87 19.07 5.69 -1.12
CA ILE A 87 20.26 5.30 -1.88
C ILE A 87 19.91 5.06 -3.36
N LEU A 88 18.78 4.38 -3.63
CA LEU A 88 18.35 4.05 -5.00
C LEU A 88 17.92 5.27 -5.82
N ILE A 89 17.29 6.27 -5.21
CA ILE A 89 16.79 7.47 -5.92
C ILE A 89 17.92 8.45 -6.29
N ASN A 90 19.15 8.19 -5.88
CA ASN A 90 20.30 9.08 -6.05
C ASN A 90 20.05 10.45 -5.40
N PHE A 91 20.58 10.61 -4.18
CA PHE A 91 20.47 11.81 -3.34
C PHE A 91 20.72 13.15 -4.06
N ARG A 92 21.38 13.17 -5.23
CA ARG A 92 21.66 14.39 -6.00
C ARG A 92 20.42 15.09 -6.57
N GLN A 93 19.30 14.38 -6.75
CA GLN A 93 18.04 15.00 -7.20
C GLN A 93 17.18 15.54 -6.04
N LEU A 94 17.55 15.23 -4.79
CA LEU A 94 16.87 15.77 -3.62
C LEU A 94 17.48 17.13 -3.30
N SER A 95 16.88 18.19 -3.82
CA SER A 95 17.13 19.52 -3.27
C SER A 95 16.56 19.54 -1.85
N PHE A 96 17.41 19.76 -0.84
CA PHE A 96 16.92 20.13 0.49
C PHE A 96 16.18 21.45 0.34
N ILE A 97 14.85 21.36 0.25
CA ILE A 97 13.97 22.52 0.18
C ILE A 97 14.28 23.37 1.41
N GLN A 98 14.51 24.67 1.19
CA GLN A 98 14.51 25.63 2.28
C GLN A 98 13.09 25.70 2.83
N PHE A 99 12.77 24.82 3.78
CA PHE A 99 11.46 24.71 4.39
C PHE A 99 11.12 26.02 5.10
N LYS A 100 10.31 26.87 4.46
CA LYS A 100 9.73 28.03 5.12
C LYS A 100 8.54 27.54 5.95
N PHE A 101 8.68 27.57 7.27
CA PHE A 101 7.62 27.26 8.21
C PHE A 101 6.55 28.36 8.19
N THR A 102 5.65 28.26 7.20
CA THR A 102 4.41 29.03 7.16
C THR A 102 3.25 28.14 7.61
N LEU A 103 2.13 28.75 8.00
CA LEU A 103 0.92 28.02 8.35
C LEU A 103 0.43 27.13 7.20
N SER A 104 0.56 27.58 5.95
CA SER A 104 0.22 26.81 4.76
C SER A 104 1.09 25.57 4.60
N THR A 105 2.41 25.69 4.81
CA THR A 105 3.34 24.55 4.75
C THR A 105 3.04 23.52 5.85
N ILE A 106 2.70 23.99 7.06
CA ILE A 106 2.30 23.10 8.17
C ILE A 106 1.01 22.36 7.83
N TYR A 107 0.02 23.07 7.29
CA TYR A 107 -1.24 22.45 6.86
C TYR A 107 -1.01 21.39 5.79
N LEU A 108 -0.22 21.68 4.76
CA LEU A 108 0.13 20.72 3.71
C LEU A 108 0.82 19.49 4.30
N LEU A 109 1.84 19.67 5.14
CA LEU A 109 2.55 18.57 5.80
C LEU A 109 1.60 17.67 6.61
N ILE A 110 0.74 18.25 7.46
CA ILE A 110 -0.22 17.50 8.27
C ILE A 110 -1.20 16.75 7.36
N SER A 111 -1.73 17.42 6.33
CA SER A 111 -2.66 16.79 5.38
C SER A 111 -2.02 15.61 4.64
N SER A 112 -0.77 15.76 4.18
CA SER A 112 -0.01 14.71 3.51
C SER A 112 0.23 13.52 4.44
N ILE A 113 0.60 13.76 5.70
CA ILE A 113 0.77 12.68 6.69
C ILE A 113 -0.54 11.90 6.85
N ILE A 114 -1.67 12.60 7.07
CA ILE A 114 -2.96 11.95 7.31
C ILE A 114 -3.40 11.13 6.09
N ILE A 115 -3.31 11.72 4.89
CA ILE A 115 -3.62 11.05 3.62
C ILE A 115 -2.75 9.80 3.45
N ASN A 116 -1.42 9.96 3.51
CA ASN A 116 -0.50 8.87 3.24
C ASN A 116 -0.61 7.72 4.25
N PHE A 117 -0.86 8.02 5.53
CA PHE A 117 -1.11 6.96 6.51
C PHE A 117 -2.47 6.30 6.34
N SER A 118 -3.52 7.04 5.96
CA SER A 118 -4.83 6.44 5.62
C SER A 118 -4.69 5.47 4.45
N THR A 119 -4.02 5.90 3.37
CA THR A 119 -3.71 5.08 2.20
C THR A 119 -2.92 3.83 2.60
N ALA A 120 -1.85 3.99 3.39
CA ALA A 120 -1.04 2.88 3.88
C ALA A 120 -1.86 1.89 4.72
N ILE A 121 -2.72 2.36 5.62
CA ILE A 121 -3.60 1.49 6.42
C ILE A 121 -4.46 0.63 5.50
N VAL A 122 -5.13 1.24 4.52
CA VAL A 122 -6.03 0.52 3.62
C VAL A 122 -5.25 -0.48 2.76
N GLU A 123 -4.21 -0.01 2.07
CA GLU A 123 -3.48 -0.82 1.11
C GLU A 123 -2.73 -1.98 1.79
N GLU A 124 -2.07 -1.73 2.92
CA GLU A 124 -1.39 -2.79 3.65
C GLU A 124 -2.38 -3.80 4.23
N THR A 125 -3.55 -3.35 4.72
CA THR A 125 -4.60 -4.27 5.21
C THR A 125 -5.09 -5.17 4.09
N ILE A 126 -5.36 -4.63 2.91
CA ILE A 126 -5.87 -5.40 1.76
C ILE A 126 -4.79 -6.32 1.21
N TYR A 127 -3.65 -5.78 0.80
CA TYR A 127 -2.64 -6.54 0.07
C TYR A 127 -1.85 -7.47 0.99
N ARG A 128 -1.34 -6.98 2.13
CA ARG A 128 -0.46 -7.78 3.01
C ARG A 128 -1.28 -8.51 4.07
N GLY A 129 -2.27 -7.83 4.65
CA GLY A 129 -3.12 -8.40 5.68
C GLY A 129 -4.04 -9.50 5.15
N ILE A 130 -4.83 -9.24 4.12
CA ILE A 130 -5.88 -10.17 3.67
C ILE A 130 -5.41 -11.01 2.49
N MET A 131 -5.00 -10.36 1.40
CA MET A 131 -4.70 -11.05 0.14
C MET A 131 -3.49 -11.97 0.25
N TYR A 132 -2.38 -11.49 0.81
CA TYR A 132 -1.18 -12.30 0.98
C TYR A 132 -1.41 -13.49 1.91
N ILE A 133 -2.07 -13.31 3.07
CA ILE A 133 -2.46 -14.42 3.96
C ILE A 133 -3.37 -15.41 3.23
N TRP A 134 -4.35 -14.93 2.46
CA TRP A 134 -5.25 -15.81 1.73
C TRP A 134 -4.51 -16.60 0.64
N LEU A 135 -3.59 -15.96 -0.09
CA LEU A 135 -2.74 -16.62 -1.07
C LEU A 135 -1.83 -17.68 -0.41
N LEU A 136 -1.19 -17.36 0.72
CA LEU A 136 -0.36 -18.29 1.48
C LEU A 136 -1.10 -19.59 1.86
N ARG A 137 -2.42 -19.51 2.08
CA ARG A 137 -3.25 -20.67 2.40
C ARG A 137 -3.64 -21.51 1.19
N LYS A 138 -3.46 -20.98 -0.02
CA LYS A 138 -3.83 -21.64 -1.28
C LYS A 138 -2.63 -22.02 -2.15
N THR A 139 -1.46 -21.46 -1.88
CA THR A 139 -0.22 -21.67 -2.65
C THR A 139 0.98 -21.81 -1.70
N ASN A 140 2.18 -22.00 -2.26
CA ASN A 140 3.41 -21.85 -1.48
C ASN A 140 3.75 -20.36 -1.27
N GLU A 141 4.73 -20.12 -0.40
CA GLU A 141 5.14 -18.78 0.03
C GLU A 141 5.70 -17.92 -1.11
N VAL A 142 6.52 -18.51 -1.98
CA VAL A 142 7.13 -17.81 -3.12
C VAL A 142 6.05 -17.34 -4.10
N ILE A 143 5.09 -18.22 -4.41
CA ILE A 143 3.97 -17.89 -5.30
C ILE A 143 3.08 -16.82 -4.67
N ALA A 144 2.76 -16.93 -3.37
CA ALA A 144 1.95 -15.92 -2.69
C ALA A 144 2.65 -14.55 -2.67
N PHE A 145 3.96 -14.54 -2.46
CA PHE A 145 4.78 -13.34 -2.48
C PHE A 145 4.78 -12.69 -3.87
N ILE A 146 5.04 -13.45 -4.94
CA ILE A 146 5.06 -12.91 -6.30
C ILE A 146 3.66 -12.40 -6.70
N LEU A 147 2.61 -13.20 -6.44
CA LEU A 147 1.25 -12.85 -6.84
C LEU A 147 0.76 -11.57 -6.15
N VAL A 148 1.04 -11.36 -4.86
CA VAL A 148 0.59 -10.13 -4.19
C VAL A 148 1.24 -8.89 -4.80
N GLN A 149 2.50 -8.95 -5.25
CA GLN A 149 3.13 -7.78 -5.88
C GLN A 149 2.60 -7.53 -7.28
N VAL A 150 2.37 -8.58 -8.05
CA VAL A 150 1.76 -8.44 -9.38
C VAL A 150 0.37 -7.82 -9.25
N LEU A 151 -0.46 -8.30 -8.32
CA LEU A 151 -1.79 -7.74 -8.08
C LEU A 151 -1.71 -6.31 -7.55
N PHE A 152 -0.73 -6.00 -6.69
CA PHE A 152 -0.47 -4.63 -6.23
C PHE A 152 -0.12 -3.71 -7.40
N LEU A 153 0.82 -4.10 -8.27
CA LEU A 153 1.17 -3.35 -9.48
C LEU A 153 -0.04 -3.16 -10.40
N LEU A 154 -0.79 -4.22 -10.69
CA LEU A 154 -1.95 -4.15 -11.58
C LEU A 154 -3.03 -3.22 -11.03
N GLY A 155 -3.16 -3.10 -9.69
CA GLY A 155 -4.06 -2.15 -9.06
C GLY A 155 -3.66 -0.68 -9.27
N HIS A 156 -2.38 -0.43 -9.50
CA HIS A 156 -1.82 0.91 -9.77
C HIS A 156 -1.67 1.20 -11.27
N LEU A 157 -1.68 0.19 -12.12
CA LEU A 157 -1.44 0.36 -13.56
C LEU A 157 -2.40 1.36 -14.23
N PRO A 158 -3.73 1.40 -13.91
CA PRO A 158 -4.62 2.38 -14.51
C PRO A 158 -4.19 3.84 -14.25
N ILE A 159 -3.85 4.18 -13.00
CA ILE A 159 -3.42 5.55 -12.67
C ILE A 159 -2.04 5.85 -13.24
N LEU A 160 -1.13 4.88 -13.30
CA LEU A 160 0.17 5.06 -13.94
C LEU A 160 0.02 5.38 -15.43
N LEU A 161 -0.83 4.63 -16.15
CA LEU A 161 -1.06 4.87 -17.57
C LEU A 161 -1.66 6.26 -17.87
N LEU A 162 -2.45 6.81 -16.93
CA LEU A 162 -3.06 8.13 -17.07
C LEU A 162 -2.13 9.28 -16.67
N THR A 163 -1.16 9.03 -15.78
CA THR A 163 -0.32 10.09 -15.19
C THR A 163 1.13 10.09 -15.68
N SER A 164 1.55 9.06 -16.41
CA SER A 164 2.90 8.98 -16.96
C SER A 164 3.03 9.71 -18.29
N ASN A 165 4.15 10.42 -18.45
CA ASN A 165 4.44 11.23 -19.64
C ASN A 165 4.95 10.41 -20.82
N SER A 166 5.38 9.16 -20.59
CA SER A 166 5.92 8.28 -21.62
C SER A 166 5.86 6.81 -21.18
N VAL A 167 5.99 5.88 -22.14
CA VAL A 167 6.09 4.44 -21.84
C VAL A 167 7.28 4.14 -20.92
N SER A 168 8.41 4.82 -21.11
CA SER A 168 9.60 4.65 -20.26
C SER A 168 9.31 5.03 -18.81
N ASP A 169 8.64 6.17 -18.59
CA ASP A 169 8.23 6.61 -17.25
C ASP A 169 7.26 5.61 -16.60
N THR A 170 6.27 5.10 -17.36
CA THR A 170 5.35 4.05 -16.86
C THR A 170 6.10 2.80 -16.42
N LEU A 171 7.08 2.34 -17.21
CA LEU A 171 7.88 1.14 -16.90
C LEU A 171 8.75 1.34 -15.65
N ILE A 172 9.41 2.50 -15.54
CA ILE A 172 10.22 2.85 -14.38
C ILE A 172 9.35 2.88 -13.11
N ARG A 173 8.21 3.60 -13.14
CA ARG A 173 7.29 3.66 -12.01
C ARG A 173 6.70 2.30 -11.65
N SER A 174 6.36 1.47 -12.64
CA SER A 174 5.88 0.10 -12.43
C SER A 174 6.91 -0.77 -11.72
N PHE A 175 8.18 -0.66 -12.11
CA PHE A 175 9.29 -1.35 -11.45
C PHE A 175 9.44 -0.87 -10.00
N PHE A 176 9.37 0.44 -9.74
CA PHE A 176 9.39 0.98 -8.38
C PHE A 176 8.23 0.47 -7.53
N ILE A 177 7.01 0.39 -8.06
CA ILE A 177 5.85 -0.16 -7.35
C ILE A 177 6.06 -1.63 -6.98
N LEU A 178 6.62 -2.44 -7.89
CA LEU A 178 6.97 -3.84 -7.59
C LEU A 178 8.03 -3.95 -6.49
N LEU A 179 9.06 -3.11 -6.54
CA LEU A 179 10.13 -3.08 -5.54
C LEU A 179 9.59 -2.65 -4.16
N LEU A 180 8.78 -1.58 -4.13
CA LEU A 180 8.10 -1.08 -2.95
C LEU A 180 7.20 -2.16 -2.34
N GLY A 181 6.37 -2.77 -3.17
CA GLY A 181 5.52 -3.85 -2.73
C GLY A 181 6.33 -5.03 -2.17
N SER A 182 7.43 -5.39 -2.81
CA SER A 182 8.36 -6.44 -2.37
C SER A 182 8.91 -6.19 -0.98
N ILE A 183 9.35 -4.97 -0.72
CA ILE A 183 9.90 -4.58 0.57
C ILE A 183 8.81 -4.53 1.64
N HIS A 184 7.63 -3.95 1.37
CA HIS A 184 6.53 -3.94 2.35
C HIS A 184 6.06 -5.36 2.71
N THR A 185 5.87 -6.24 1.72
CA THR A 185 5.56 -7.66 1.98
C THR A 185 6.70 -8.35 2.74
N GLY A 186 7.96 -8.02 2.46
CA GLY A 186 9.13 -8.49 3.20
C GLY A 186 9.10 -8.06 4.67
N ILE A 187 8.86 -6.78 4.94
CA ILE A 187 8.71 -6.21 6.29
C ILE A 187 7.56 -6.90 7.02
N PHE A 188 6.38 -7.00 6.38
CA PHE A 188 5.21 -7.67 6.92
C PHE A 188 5.53 -9.12 7.32
N ARG A 189 6.21 -9.86 6.43
CA ARG A 189 6.57 -11.26 6.63
C ARG A 189 7.59 -11.44 7.76
N LEU A 190 8.69 -10.69 7.72
CA LEU A 190 9.79 -10.82 8.67
C LEU A 190 9.38 -10.38 10.08
N ASN A 191 8.61 -9.30 10.19
CA ASN A 191 8.14 -8.81 11.48
C ASN A 191 6.87 -9.50 11.99
N LYS A 192 6.14 -10.20 11.11
CA LYS A 192 4.79 -10.71 11.39
C LYS A 192 3.92 -9.61 12.02
N SER A 193 3.90 -8.44 11.39
CA SER A 193 3.31 -7.22 11.93
C SER A 193 2.77 -6.36 10.80
N LEU A 194 1.45 -6.16 10.80
CA LEU A 194 0.80 -5.23 9.87
C LEU A 194 1.20 -3.78 10.17
N TYR A 195 1.33 -3.43 11.46
CA TYR A 195 1.73 -2.09 11.89
C TYR A 195 3.09 -1.66 11.35
N SER A 196 4.04 -2.60 11.26
CA SER A 196 5.37 -2.32 10.68
C SER A 196 5.28 -1.97 9.20
N SER A 197 4.42 -2.68 8.47
CA SER A 197 4.20 -2.43 7.05
C SER A 197 3.50 -1.09 6.83
N ILE A 198 2.44 -0.82 7.60
CA ILE A 198 1.70 0.46 7.57
C ILE A 198 2.64 1.63 7.88
N LEU A 199 3.45 1.52 8.93
CA LEU A 199 4.38 2.57 9.31
C LEU A 199 5.42 2.82 8.21
N SER A 200 6.01 1.75 7.66
CA SER A 200 6.98 1.87 6.55
C SER A 200 6.36 2.56 5.34
N HIS A 201 5.17 2.12 4.93
CA HIS A 201 4.51 2.63 3.75
C HIS A 201 4.04 4.08 3.95
N GLY A 202 3.41 4.40 5.09
CA GLY A 202 2.96 5.76 5.40
C GLY A 202 4.12 6.75 5.50
N VAL A 203 5.22 6.37 6.16
CA VAL A 203 6.42 7.21 6.24
C VAL A 203 7.06 7.38 4.86
N TRP A 204 7.21 6.30 4.08
CA TRP A 204 7.74 6.38 2.71
C TRP A 204 6.94 7.35 1.85
N ASN A 205 5.61 7.19 1.78
CA ASN A 205 4.76 8.05 0.98
C ASN A 205 4.82 9.51 1.46
N THR A 206 4.89 9.73 2.78
CA THR A 206 5.04 11.07 3.35
C THR A 206 6.37 11.70 2.97
N LEU A 207 7.48 10.97 3.08
CA LEU A 207 8.80 11.47 2.71
C LEU A 207 8.86 11.81 1.23
N ILE A 208 8.33 10.93 0.36
CA ILE A 208 8.25 11.19 -1.07
C ILE A 208 7.38 12.41 -1.37
N ALA A 209 6.20 12.52 -0.77
CA ALA A 209 5.37 13.71 -0.92
C ALA A 209 6.14 14.96 -0.49
N VAL A 210 6.69 15.00 0.72
CA VAL A 210 7.38 16.19 1.23
C VAL A 210 8.63 16.56 0.43
N LEU A 211 9.39 15.57 -0.05
CA LEU A 211 10.65 15.80 -0.75
C LEU A 211 10.48 16.03 -2.26
N LEU A 212 9.37 15.58 -2.86
CA LEU A 212 9.06 15.79 -4.29
C LEU A 212 7.98 16.85 -4.54
N LEU A 213 7.35 17.41 -3.50
CA LEU A 213 6.42 18.55 -3.61
C LEU A 213 7.12 19.90 -3.87
N SER A 214 8.37 19.90 -4.37
CA SER A 214 9.10 21.07 -4.85
C SER A 214 9.31 21.06 -6.35
#